data_AF-A0ABD0NK27-F1
#
_entry.id   AF-A0ABD0NK27-F1
#
_cell.length_a   1.000
_cell.length_b   1.000
_cell.length_c   1.000
_cell.angle_alpha   90.00
_cell.angle_beta   90.00
_cell.angle_gamma   90.00
#
_symmetry.space_group_name_H-M   'P 1'
#
loop_
_entity.id
_entity.type
_entity.pdbx_description
1 polymer ?
#
loop_
_entity_poly.entity_id
_entity_poly.type
_entity_poly.pdbx_seq_one_letter_code
_entity_poly.pdbx_strand_id
1 'polypeptide(L)'
;MSGLNASLGYFLAIIGVSVVGRVFFARWRPRWTFLTEFVAAFALAACRLEVDTIAEVGQFAGALGPDVAITMLFISITVHAVIMQGVSGNPSVTLTGLLLKDTGVVSAVLAVSAQILGAYVALLVAGMYWQMELTDMHMIKNLMMFECSTSLRVSALQGVIAEALGALIFHLVYLVLQNRSQLLRIPICAVLLTFIAYA
;
A
#
# COMPACT_ATOMS: atom_id res chain seq x y z
N MET A 1 -8.56 2.08 23.74
CA MET A 1 -8.07 0.78 23.23
C MET A 1 -8.97 0.17 22.14
N SER A 2 -10.23 0.60 21.96
CA SER A 2 -11.10 0.16 20.85
C SER A 2 -10.55 0.56 19.47
N GLY A 3 -10.01 1.77 19.36
CA GLY A 3 -9.36 2.32 18.16
C GLY A 3 -8.36 1.37 17.49
N LEU A 4 -7.30 1.04 18.25
CA LEU A 4 -6.25 0.15 17.77
C LEU A 4 -6.77 -1.25 17.42
N ASN A 5 -7.71 -1.79 18.20
CA ASN A 5 -8.26 -3.13 17.96
C ASN A 5 -9.05 -3.18 16.65
N ALA A 6 -9.82 -2.14 16.34
CA ALA A 6 -10.54 -2.03 15.07
C ALA A 6 -9.55 -2.00 13.89
N SER A 7 -8.55 -1.12 13.94
CA SER A 7 -7.52 -1.05 12.89
C SER A 7 -6.74 -2.36 12.74
N LEU A 8 -6.36 -3.01 13.84
CA LEU A 8 -5.70 -4.34 13.80
C LEU A 8 -6.60 -5.39 13.15
N GLY A 9 -7.89 -5.41 13.49
CA GLY A 9 -8.88 -6.29 12.85
C GLY A 9 -8.95 -6.06 11.33
N TYR A 10 -8.95 -4.80 10.90
CA TYR A 10 -8.91 -4.43 9.49
C TYR A 10 -7.63 -4.92 8.80
N PHE A 11 -6.45 -4.65 9.36
CA PHE A 11 -5.17 -5.14 8.81
C PHE A 11 -5.15 -6.67 8.69
N LEU A 12 -5.58 -7.38 9.75
CA LEU A 12 -5.63 -8.85 9.75
C LEU A 12 -6.59 -9.38 8.69
N ALA A 13 -7.74 -8.75 8.48
CA ALA A 13 -8.68 -9.13 7.43
C ALA A 13 -8.07 -8.95 6.03
N ILE A 14 -7.43 -7.81 5.75
CA ILE A 14 -6.76 -7.55 4.48
C ILE A 14 -5.59 -8.52 4.24
N ILE A 15 -4.79 -8.79 5.27
CA ILE A 15 -3.72 -9.80 5.23
C ILE A 15 -4.31 -11.18 4.93
N GLY A 16 -5.39 -11.57 5.60
CA GLY A 16 -6.09 -12.84 5.37
C GLY A 16 -6.56 -12.99 3.93
N VAL A 17 -7.23 -11.97 3.39
CA VAL A 17 -7.64 -11.92 1.98
C VAL A 17 -6.43 -12.04 1.04
N SER A 18 -5.32 -11.39 1.36
CA SER A 18 -4.08 -11.43 0.56
C SER A 18 -3.46 -12.82 0.53
N VAL A 19 -3.37 -13.49 1.69
CA VAL A 19 -2.84 -14.86 1.80
C VAL A 19 -3.73 -15.83 1.03
N VAL A 20 -5.05 -15.77 1.25
CA VAL A 20 -6.01 -16.65 0.56
C VAL A 20 -5.96 -16.41 -0.95
N GLY A 21 -5.98 -15.15 -1.38
CA GLY A 21 -5.87 -14.77 -2.78
C GLY A 21 -4.59 -15.29 -3.42
N ARG A 22 -3.44 -15.10 -2.76
CA ARG A 22 -2.16 -15.62 -3.28
C ARG A 22 -2.16 -17.14 -3.37
N VAL A 23 -2.57 -17.85 -2.33
CA VAL A 23 -2.57 -19.33 -2.33
C VAL A 23 -3.51 -19.87 -3.40
N PHE A 24 -4.68 -19.26 -3.54
CA PHE A 24 -5.67 -19.67 -4.53
C PHE A 24 -5.16 -19.42 -5.96
N PHE A 25 -4.66 -18.22 -6.26
CA PHE A 25 -4.21 -17.89 -7.62
C PHE A 25 -2.86 -18.53 -7.99
N ALA A 26 -1.94 -18.71 -7.03
CA ALA A 26 -0.69 -19.43 -7.27
C ALA A 26 -0.93 -20.92 -7.59
N ARG A 27 -1.98 -21.52 -7.00
CA ARG A 27 -2.37 -22.91 -7.25
C ARG A 27 -3.03 -23.12 -8.62
N TRP A 28 -3.66 -22.08 -9.19
CA TRP A 28 -4.52 -22.20 -10.39
C TRP A 28 -3.86 -21.76 -11.72
N ARG A 29 -2.52 -21.89 -11.81
CA ARG A 29 -1.62 -21.70 -12.98
C ARG A 29 -0.96 -20.31 -13.07
N PRO A 30 0.26 -20.21 -13.64
CA PRO A 30 1.02 -18.95 -13.81
C PRO A 30 0.39 -17.90 -14.76
N ARG A 31 -0.86 -18.12 -15.23
CA ARG A 31 -1.58 -17.18 -16.11
C ARG A 31 -2.41 -16.13 -15.36
N TRP A 32 -2.50 -16.22 -14.03
CA TRP A 32 -3.34 -15.34 -13.20
C TRP A 32 -2.55 -14.15 -12.64
N THR A 33 -1.55 -13.66 -13.38
CA THR A 33 -0.71 -12.53 -12.99
C THR A 33 -1.53 -11.27 -12.73
N PHE A 34 -2.56 -11.03 -13.54
CA PHE A 34 -3.53 -9.95 -13.34
C PHE A 34 -4.15 -10.00 -11.94
N LEU A 35 -4.64 -11.17 -11.50
CA LEU A 35 -5.34 -11.28 -10.22
C LEU A 35 -4.39 -11.19 -9.03
N THR A 36 -3.16 -11.70 -9.16
CA THR A 36 -2.14 -11.50 -8.12
C THR A 36 -1.71 -10.04 -7.99
N GLU A 37 -1.57 -9.32 -9.11
CA GLU A 37 -1.27 -7.88 -9.11
C GLU A 37 -2.43 -7.05 -8.53
N PHE A 38 -3.68 -7.44 -8.86
CA PHE A 38 -4.89 -6.84 -8.28
C PHE A 38 -4.91 -7.01 -6.75
N VAL A 39 -4.74 -8.24 -6.25
CA VAL A 39 -4.75 -8.50 -4.80
C VAL A 39 -3.59 -7.77 -4.12
N ALA A 40 -2.42 -7.69 -4.76
CA ALA A 40 -1.28 -7.00 -4.19
C ALA A 40 -1.57 -5.49 -4.01
N ALA A 41 -2.00 -4.82 -5.08
CA ALA A 41 -2.30 -3.40 -5.01
C ALA A 41 -3.49 -3.11 -4.10
N PHE A 42 -4.53 -3.94 -4.12
CA PHE A 42 -5.67 -3.85 -3.19
C PHE A 42 -5.19 -3.88 -1.75
N ALA A 43 -4.40 -4.87 -1.36
CA ALA A 43 -3.96 -5.03 0.01
C ALA A 43 -3.09 -3.87 0.48
N LEU A 44 -2.13 -3.45 -0.35
CA LEU A 44 -1.23 -2.34 -0.02
C LEU A 44 -1.99 -1.02 0.11
N ALA A 45 -2.89 -0.72 -0.83
CA ALA A 45 -3.71 0.48 -0.80
C ALA A 45 -4.69 0.47 0.39
N ALA A 46 -5.35 -0.65 0.67
CA ALA A 46 -6.25 -0.80 1.79
C ALA A 46 -5.55 -0.54 3.12
N CYS A 47 -4.37 -1.15 3.33
CA CYS A 47 -3.55 -0.90 4.51
C CYS A 47 -3.09 0.56 4.59
N ARG A 48 -2.69 1.16 3.46
CA ARG A 48 -2.25 2.56 3.41
C ARG A 48 -3.35 3.53 3.85
N LEU A 49 -4.60 3.30 3.42
CA LEU A 49 -5.76 4.12 3.78
C LEU A 49 -6.09 4.05 5.28
N GLU A 50 -5.94 2.88 5.90
CA GLU A 50 -6.12 2.78 7.36
C GLU A 50 -4.94 3.42 8.12
N VAL A 51 -3.71 3.31 7.61
CA VAL A 51 -2.57 4.06 8.16
C VAL A 51 -2.80 5.57 8.06
N ASP A 52 -3.36 6.08 6.96
CA ASP A 52 -3.74 7.51 6.85
C ASP A 52 -4.80 7.90 7.86
N THR A 53 -5.76 7.01 8.13
CA THR A 53 -6.76 7.21 9.18
C THR A 53 -6.09 7.38 10.54
N ILE A 54 -5.14 6.50 10.89
CA ILE A 54 -4.38 6.61 12.15
C ILE A 54 -3.52 7.88 12.17
N ALA A 55 -2.84 8.21 11.07
CA ALA A 55 -1.92 9.35 11.00
C ALA A 55 -2.64 10.70 11.12
N GLU A 56 -3.83 10.84 10.52
CA GLU A 56 -4.53 12.12 10.46
C GLU A 56 -5.44 12.37 11.66
N VAL A 57 -6.16 11.34 12.11
CA VAL A 57 -7.16 11.50 13.19
C VAL A 57 -6.84 10.68 14.43
N GLY A 58 -5.88 9.76 14.37
CA GLY A 58 -5.60 8.83 15.46
C GLY A 58 -5.14 9.48 16.75
N GLN A 59 -4.37 10.57 16.69
CA GLN A 59 -3.93 11.27 17.90
C GLN A 59 -5.10 11.89 18.67
N PHE A 60 -6.06 12.46 17.95
CA PHE A 60 -7.17 13.20 18.55
C PHE A 60 -8.38 12.31 18.89
N ALA A 61 -8.67 11.30 18.06
CA ALA A 61 -9.85 10.46 18.19
C ALA A 61 -9.55 9.02 18.65
N GLY A 62 -8.30 8.58 18.57
CA GLY A 62 -7.89 7.22 18.92
C GLY A 62 -6.90 7.10 20.07
N ALA A 63 -6.36 8.24 20.54
CA ALA A 63 -5.18 8.29 21.40
C ALA A 63 -3.99 7.49 20.82
N LEU A 64 -3.84 7.49 19.49
CA LEU A 64 -2.76 6.83 18.76
C LEU A 64 -1.75 7.87 18.29
N GLY A 65 -0.52 7.77 18.78
CA GLY A 65 0.56 8.68 18.41
C GLY A 65 1.05 8.46 16.97
N PRO A 66 1.85 9.41 16.44
CA PRO A 66 2.46 9.30 15.10
C PRO A 66 3.40 8.08 14.97
N ASP A 67 3.99 7.65 16.08
CA ASP A 67 4.80 6.43 16.18
C ASP A 67 4.00 5.17 15.80
N VAL A 68 2.71 5.12 16.15
CA VAL A 68 1.82 4.01 15.78
C VAL A 68 1.61 3.97 14.27
N ALA A 69 1.36 5.11 13.63
CA ALA A 69 1.14 5.17 12.18
C ALA A 69 2.39 4.75 11.39
N ILE A 70 3.57 5.24 11.79
CA ILE A 70 4.87 4.84 11.20
C ILE A 70 5.10 3.35 11.36
N THR A 71 4.88 2.82 12.57
CA THR A 71 5.07 1.39 12.87
C THR A 71 4.11 0.53 12.06
N MET A 72 2.84 0.92 11.96
CA MET A 72 1.84 0.20 11.17
C MET A 72 2.13 0.23 9.67
N LEU A 73 2.66 1.35 9.15
CA LEU A 73 3.10 1.43 7.76
C LEU A 73 4.24 0.45 7.50
N PHE A 74 5.28 0.48 8.35
CA PHE A 74 6.43 -0.41 8.23
C PHE A 74 6.01 -1.89 8.28
N ILE A 75 5.17 -2.26 9.25
CA ILE A 75 4.66 -3.63 9.38
C ILE A 75 3.83 -4.00 8.15
N SER A 76 2.93 -3.13 7.70
CA SER A 76 2.07 -3.39 6.53
C SER A 76 2.89 -3.63 5.27
N ILE A 77 3.88 -2.79 4.99
CA ILE A 77 4.78 -2.95 3.82
C ILE A 77 5.61 -4.22 3.95
N THR A 78 6.15 -4.51 5.14
CA THR A 78 6.97 -5.71 5.38
C THR A 78 6.16 -6.98 5.18
N VAL A 79 4.99 -7.06 5.81
CA VAL A 79 4.09 -8.21 5.70
C VAL A 79 3.60 -8.37 4.26
N HIS A 80 3.23 -7.27 3.61
CA HIS A 80 2.86 -7.28 2.19
C HIS A 80 3.99 -7.82 1.32
N ALA A 81 5.23 -7.37 1.50
CA ALA A 81 6.37 -7.82 0.72
C ALA A 81 6.73 -9.30 0.98
N VAL A 82 6.54 -9.80 2.21
CA VAL A 82 6.69 -11.23 2.54
C VAL A 82 5.59 -12.06 1.88
N ILE A 83 4.34 -11.59 1.93
CA ILE A 83 3.19 -12.29 1.40
C ILE A 83 3.13 -12.21 -0.11
N MET A 84 3.52 -11.13 -0.78
CA MET A 84 3.35 -10.95 -2.23
C MET A 84 4.66 -11.02 -3.00
N GLN A 85 5.61 -11.85 -2.53
CA GLN A 85 6.90 -12.02 -3.21
C GLN A 85 6.72 -12.43 -4.68
N GLY A 86 7.42 -11.71 -5.56
CA GLY A 86 7.41 -11.93 -7.01
C GLY A 86 6.26 -11.22 -7.74
N VAL A 87 5.42 -10.48 -7.02
CA VAL A 87 4.37 -9.62 -7.57
C VAL A 87 4.81 -8.17 -7.38
N SER A 88 4.55 -7.32 -8.36
CA SER A 88 4.98 -5.92 -8.31
C SER A 88 4.12 -5.12 -7.33
N GLY A 89 2.79 -5.17 -7.49
CA GLY A 89 1.84 -4.36 -6.71
C GLY A 89 2.00 -2.85 -6.90
N ASN A 90 2.91 -2.41 -7.77
CA ASN A 90 3.32 -1.02 -7.93
C ASN A 90 3.49 -0.67 -9.42
N PRO A 91 2.75 0.32 -9.94
CA PRO A 91 2.85 0.73 -11.34
C PRO A 91 4.25 1.17 -11.75
N SER A 92 4.97 1.91 -10.89
CA SER A 92 6.31 2.42 -11.20
C SER A 92 7.36 1.30 -11.32
N VAL A 93 7.28 0.28 -10.45
CA VAL A 93 8.14 -0.92 -10.53
C VAL A 93 7.82 -1.74 -11.79
N THR A 94 6.54 -1.86 -12.13
CA THR A 94 6.08 -2.55 -13.35
C THR A 94 6.60 -1.86 -14.61
N LEU A 95 6.50 -0.53 -14.66
CA LEU A 95 7.02 0.28 -15.76
C LEU A 95 8.55 0.18 -15.86
N THR A 96 9.25 0.13 -14.73
CA THR A 96 10.70 -0.09 -14.72
C THR A 96 11.07 -1.43 -15.36
N GLY A 97 10.36 -2.51 -15.01
CA GLY A 97 10.56 -3.83 -15.65
C GLY A 97 10.26 -3.81 -17.16
N LEU A 98 9.28 -3.01 -17.60
CA LEU A 98 9.03 -2.81 -19.03
C LEU A 98 10.17 -2.05 -19.73
N LEU A 99 10.66 -0.97 -19.13
CA LEU A 99 11.75 -0.14 -19.68
C LEU A 99 13.08 -0.91 -19.76
N LEU A 100 13.34 -1.79 -18.79
CA LEU A 100 14.50 -2.68 -18.77
C LEU A 100 14.33 -3.92 -19.67
N LYS A 101 13.16 -4.09 -20.30
CA LYS A 101 12.80 -5.26 -21.14
C LYS A 101 12.71 -6.59 -20.40
N ASP A 102 12.55 -6.55 -19.08
CA ASP A 102 12.30 -7.73 -18.24
C ASP A 102 10.85 -8.22 -18.35
N THR A 103 9.92 -7.32 -18.69
CA THR A 103 8.48 -7.61 -18.81
C THR A 103 7.95 -7.18 -20.18
N GLY A 104 7.12 -8.02 -20.81
CA GLY A 104 6.48 -7.68 -22.08
C GLY A 104 5.38 -6.62 -21.93
N VAL A 105 5.18 -5.80 -22.98
CA VAL A 105 4.22 -4.67 -23.00
C VAL A 105 2.81 -5.10 -22.55
N VAL A 106 2.27 -6.18 -23.11
CA VAL A 106 0.92 -6.66 -22.78
C VAL A 106 0.81 -7.03 -21.29
N SER A 107 1.83 -7.69 -20.74
CA SER A 107 1.87 -8.06 -19.33
C SER A 107 1.95 -6.84 -18.42
N ALA A 108 2.74 -5.83 -18.80
CA ALA A 108 2.87 -4.59 -18.04
C ALA A 108 1.55 -3.81 -18.03
N VAL A 109 0.87 -3.69 -19.17
CA VAL A 109 -0.44 -3.02 -19.25
C VAL A 109 -1.49 -3.74 -18.40
N LEU A 110 -1.56 -5.06 -18.46
CA LEU A 110 -2.47 -5.85 -17.64
C LEU A 110 -2.16 -5.70 -16.14
N ALA A 111 -0.88 -5.73 -15.75
CA ALA A 111 -0.47 -5.55 -14.36
C ALA A 111 -0.81 -4.15 -13.83
N VAL A 112 -0.52 -3.09 -14.59
CA VAL A 112 -0.88 -1.71 -14.19
C VAL A 112 -2.40 -1.55 -14.10
N SER A 113 -3.16 -2.11 -15.04
CA SER A 113 -4.63 -2.08 -14.98
C SER A 113 -5.17 -2.79 -13.74
N ALA A 114 -4.60 -3.95 -13.41
CA ALA A 114 -4.94 -4.69 -12.20
C ALA A 114 -4.62 -3.89 -10.93
N GLN A 115 -3.48 -3.22 -10.91
CA GLN A 115 -3.03 -2.42 -9.76
C GLN A 115 -3.95 -1.21 -9.52
N ILE A 116 -4.32 -0.50 -10.59
CA ILE A 116 -5.26 0.62 -10.51
C ILE A 116 -6.63 0.13 -10.02
N LEU A 117 -7.12 -0.98 -10.57
CA LEU A 117 -8.40 -1.56 -10.16
C LEU A 117 -8.36 -2.02 -8.69
N GLY A 118 -7.26 -2.63 -8.26
CA GLY A 118 -7.05 -3.06 -6.87
C GLY A 118 -7.08 -1.88 -5.90
N ALA A 119 -6.35 -0.80 -6.22
CA ALA A 119 -6.35 0.42 -5.43
C ALA A 119 -7.74 1.09 -5.37
N TYR A 120 -8.48 1.09 -6.49
CA TYR A 120 -9.86 1.60 -6.52
C TYR A 120 -10.80 0.79 -5.64
N VAL A 121 -10.74 -0.55 -5.71
CA VAL A 121 -11.56 -1.42 -4.84
C VAL A 121 -11.17 -1.24 -3.38
N ALA A 122 -9.89 -1.03 -3.07
CA ALA A 122 -9.43 -0.73 -1.71
C ALA A 122 -10.06 0.55 -1.17
N LEU A 123 -10.17 1.60 -1.99
CA LEU A 123 -10.84 2.84 -1.62
C LEU A 123 -12.32 2.61 -1.30
N LEU A 124 -13.03 1.80 -2.11
CA LEU A 124 -14.43 1.46 -1.85
C LEU A 124 -14.59 0.68 -0.54
N VAL A 125 -13.73 -0.33 -0.31
CA VAL A 125 -13.75 -1.15 0.92
C VAL A 125 -13.43 -0.31 2.15
N ALA A 126 -12.43 0.57 2.07
CA ALA A 126 -12.10 1.50 3.15
C ALA A 126 -13.27 2.46 3.43
N GLY A 127 -13.91 2.99 2.39
CA GLY A 127 -15.11 3.83 2.53
C GLY A 127 -16.26 3.09 3.23
N MET A 128 -16.55 1.85 2.83
CA MET A 128 -17.55 1.01 3.51
C MET A 128 -17.17 0.75 4.97
N TYR A 129 -15.89 0.55 5.26
CA TYR A 129 -15.40 0.32 6.60
C TYR A 129 -15.54 1.57 7.48
N TRP A 130 -15.24 2.75 6.94
CA TRP A 130 -15.45 4.03 7.64
C TRP A 130 -16.92 4.30 7.94
N GLN A 131 -17.82 3.97 7.00
CA GLN A 131 -19.27 4.08 7.18
C GLN A 131 -19.83 3.19 8.30
N MET A 132 -19.10 2.15 8.74
CA MET A 132 -19.50 1.36 9.90
C MET A 132 -19.26 2.10 11.22
N GLU A 133 -18.52 3.21 11.21
CA GLU A 133 -18.29 4.11 12.35
C GLU A 133 -17.88 3.38 13.64
N LEU A 134 -17.06 2.32 13.49
CA LEU A 134 -16.68 1.43 14.60
C LEU A 134 -15.94 2.15 15.74
N THR A 135 -15.31 3.28 15.42
CA THR A 135 -14.57 4.13 16.36
C THR A 135 -14.71 5.59 15.95
N ASP A 136 -14.42 6.52 16.87
CA ASP A 136 -14.44 7.96 16.58
C ASP A 136 -13.52 8.33 15.41
N MET A 137 -12.39 7.63 15.23
CA MET A 137 -11.52 7.81 14.06
C MET A 137 -12.24 7.49 12.75
N HIS A 138 -12.96 6.36 12.72
CA HIS A 138 -13.70 5.92 11.54
C HIS A 138 -14.92 6.81 11.27
N MET A 139 -15.60 7.29 12.31
CA MET A 139 -16.66 8.29 12.20
C MET A 139 -16.13 9.61 11.59
N ILE A 140 -15.01 10.14 12.11
CA ILE A 140 -14.42 11.38 11.55
C ILE A 140 -13.98 11.16 10.10
N LYS A 141 -13.39 10.00 9.77
CA LYS A 141 -13.04 9.70 8.38
C LYS A 141 -14.23 9.57 7.45
N ASN A 142 -15.33 9.00 7.94
CA ASN A 142 -16.59 8.98 7.21
C ASN A 142 -17.08 10.41 6.92
N LEU A 143 -16.96 11.34 7.87
CA LEU A 143 -17.33 12.74 7.61
C LEU A 143 -16.39 13.41 6.59
N MET A 144 -15.08 13.21 6.72
CA MET A 144 -14.09 13.79 5.81
C MET A 144 -14.23 13.31 4.36
N MET A 145 -14.71 12.08 4.12
CA MET A 145 -14.81 11.53 2.75
C MET A 145 -15.83 12.28 1.87
N PHE A 146 -16.77 13.01 2.48
CA PHE A 146 -17.75 13.82 1.76
C PHE A 146 -17.23 15.22 1.42
N GLU A 147 -16.08 15.61 1.94
CA GLU A 147 -15.44 16.90 1.63
C GLU A 147 -14.45 16.75 0.48
N CYS A 148 -14.64 17.52 -0.60
CA CYS A 148 -13.62 17.66 -1.64
C CYS A 148 -12.56 18.67 -1.19
N SER A 149 -11.54 18.20 -0.49
CA SER A 149 -10.37 19.01 -0.11
C SER A 149 -9.10 18.47 -0.78
N THR A 150 -8.11 19.34 -0.97
CA THR A 150 -6.81 18.92 -1.51
C THR A 150 -6.03 18.16 -0.44
N SER A 151 -5.48 17.01 -0.80
CA SER A 151 -4.54 16.28 0.06
C SER A 151 -3.16 16.93 0.13
N LEU A 152 -2.85 17.88 -0.77
CA LEU A 152 -1.55 18.54 -0.83
C LEU A 152 -1.38 19.53 0.33
N ARG A 153 -0.37 19.28 1.18
CA ARG A 153 0.06 20.20 2.25
C ARG A 153 1.07 21.25 1.77
N VAL A 154 1.57 21.10 0.54
CA VAL A 154 2.59 21.93 -0.11
C VAL A 154 2.16 22.31 -1.53
N SER A 155 2.89 23.21 -2.19
CA SER A 155 2.61 23.53 -3.59
C SER A 155 2.78 22.30 -4.49
N ALA A 156 2.03 22.25 -5.60
CA ALA A 156 2.09 21.12 -6.53
C ALA A 156 3.51 20.85 -7.05
N LEU A 157 4.29 21.90 -7.34
CA LEU A 157 5.68 21.76 -7.79
C LEU A 157 6.57 21.10 -6.73
N GLN A 158 6.45 21.52 -5.47
CA GLN A 158 7.20 20.91 -4.37
C GLN A 158 6.81 19.45 -4.18
N GLY A 159 5.51 19.13 -4.25
CA GLY A 159 5.02 17.76 -4.17
C GLY A 159 5.59 16.88 -5.29
N VAL A 160 5.56 17.36 -6.55
CA VAL A 160 6.12 16.63 -7.70
C VAL A 160 7.62 16.37 -7.52
N ILE A 161 8.39 17.35 -7.05
CA ILE A 161 9.83 17.18 -6.83
C ILE A 161 10.09 16.15 -5.71
N ALA A 162 9.34 16.22 -4.61
CA ALA A 162 9.47 15.28 -3.50
C ALA A 162 9.18 13.84 -3.94
N GLU A 163 8.06 13.63 -4.63
CA GLU A 163 7.68 12.32 -5.19
C GLU A 163 8.70 11.80 -6.21
N ALA A 164 9.21 12.67 -7.09
CA ALA A 164 10.22 12.29 -8.08
C ALA A 164 11.54 11.86 -7.43
N LEU A 165 12.01 12.60 -6.41
CA LEU A 165 13.22 12.25 -5.67
C LEU A 165 13.04 10.98 -4.86
N GLY A 166 11.91 10.84 -4.16
CA GLY A 166 11.56 9.63 -3.40
C GLY A 166 11.51 8.40 -4.31
N ALA A 167 10.78 8.50 -5.43
CA ALA A 167 10.71 7.43 -6.42
C ALA A 167 12.08 7.10 -7.00
N LEU A 168 12.91 8.09 -7.34
CA LEU A 168 14.26 7.86 -7.86
C LEU A 168 15.13 7.09 -6.85
N ILE A 169 15.16 7.53 -5.59
CA ILE A 169 15.92 6.88 -4.52
C ILE A 169 15.43 5.44 -4.33
N PHE A 170 14.11 5.23 -4.27
CA PHE A 170 13.52 3.90 -4.17
C PHE A 170 13.94 2.98 -5.32
N HIS A 171 13.86 3.44 -6.57
CA HIS A 171 14.22 2.62 -7.73
C HIS A 171 15.72 2.32 -7.78
N LEU A 172 16.59 3.27 -7.44
CA LEU A 172 18.04 3.02 -7.36
C LEU A 172 18.35 1.93 -6.32
N VAL A 173 17.78 2.03 -5.12
CA VAL A 173 17.97 1.01 -4.08
C VAL A 173 17.36 -0.32 -4.51
N TYR A 174 16.18 -0.31 -5.11
CA TYR A 174 15.52 -1.51 -5.63
C TYR A 174 16.40 -2.25 -6.66
N LEU A 175 17.00 -1.53 -7.61
CA LEU A 175 17.90 -2.11 -8.62
C LEU A 175 19.18 -2.68 -7.99
N VAL A 176 19.78 -1.98 -7.02
CA VAL A 176 20.96 -2.47 -6.28
C VAL A 176 20.64 -3.76 -5.51
N LEU A 177 19.41 -3.87 -4.98
CA LEU A 177 18.96 -5.01 -4.19
C LEU A 177 18.33 -6.14 -5.02
N GLN A 178 18.10 -5.96 -6.33
CA GLN A 178 17.38 -6.92 -7.17
C GLN A 178 18.01 -8.31 -7.15
N ASN A 179 19.34 -8.38 -7.10
CA ASN A 179 20.11 -9.62 -7.06
C ASN A 179 20.50 -10.07 -5.64
N ARG A 180 19.97 -9.42 -4.58
CA ARG A 180 20.24 -9.76 -3.18
C ARG A 180 19.14 -10.67 -2.62
N SER A 181 19.42 -11.31 -1.49
CA SER A 181 18.46 -12.21 -0.83
C SER A 181 17.22 -11.44 -0.36
N GLN A 182 16.06 -12.11 -0.33
CA GLN A 182 14.81 -11.52 0.16
C GLN A 182 14.92 -11.06 1.63
N LEU A 183 15.72 -11.76 2.43
CA LEU A 183 16.00 -11.42 3.83
C LEU A 183 16.63 -10.03 3.98
N LEU A 184 17.38 -9.57 2.99
CA LEU A 184 17.95 -8.22 2.98
C LEU A 184 17.03 -7.23 2.26
N ARG A 185 16.48 -7.65 1.11
CA ARG A 185 15.68 -6.77 0.24
C ARG A 185 14.41 -6.26 0.91
N ILE A 186 13.65 -7.15 1.55
CA ILE A 186 12.35 -6.82 2.15
C ILE A 186 12.49 -5.75 3.24
N PRO A 187 13.30 -5.93 4.30
CA PRO A 187 13.38 -4.94 5.38
C PRO A 187 13.97 -3.61 4.90
N ILE A 188 14.96 -3.62 4.00
CA ILE A 188 15.52 -2.36 3.48
C ILE A 188 14.48 -1.58 2.66
N CYS A 189 13.77 -2.24 1.75
CA CYS A 189 12.71 -1.59 0.97
C CYS A 189 11.57 -1.09 1.89
N ALA A 190 11.20 -1.85 2.91
CA ALA A 190 10.16 -1.45 3.85
C ALA A 190 10.57 -0.23 4.69
N VAL A 191 11.78 -0.21 5.23
CA VAL A 191 12.33 0.96 5.94
C VAL A 191 12.39 2.16 5.00
N LEU A 192 12.91 1.99 3.78
CA LEU A 192 13.04 3.08 2.82
C LEU A 192 11.70 3.68 2.43
N LEU A 193 10.70 2.87 2.10
CA LEU A 193 9.36 3.34 1.75
C LEU A 193 8.67 4.02 2.94
N THR A 194 8.86 3.49 4.16
CA THR A 194 8.33 4.12 5.38
C THR A 194 9.00 5.48 5.63
N PHE A 195 10.32 5.56 5.43
CA PHE A 195 11.07 6.80 5.55
C PHE A 195 10.61 7.82 4.52
N ILE A 196 10.53 7.46 3.23
CA ILE A 196 10.06 8.37 2.17
C ILE A 196 8.65 8.90 2.45
N ALA A 197 7.78 8.08 3.06
CA ALA A 197 6.41 8.50 3.37
C ALA A 197 6.31 9.54 4.52
N TYR A 198 7.33 9.65 5.38
CA TYR A 198 7.30 10.49 6.59
C TYR A 198 8.46 11.50 6.72
N ALA A 199 9.45 11.46 5.81
CA ALA A 199 10.57 12.39 5.74
C ALA A 199 10.19 13.71 5.06
#